data_AF-A0A8T5JLP1-F1
#
_entry.id   AF-A0A8T5JLP1-F1
#
_cell.length_a   1.000
_cell.length_b   1.000
_cell.length_c   1.000
_cell.angle_alpha   90.00
_cell.angle_beta   90.00
_cell.angle_gamma   90.00
#
_symmetry.space_group_name_H-M   'P 1'
#
loop_
_entity.id
_entity.type
_entity.pdbx_description
1 polymer ?
#
loop_
_entity_poly.entity_id
_entity_poly.type
_entity_poly.pdbx_seq_one_letter_code
_entity_poly.pdbx_strand_id
1 'polypeptide(L)' 'MGKAIDFFNSTSYLEPKCPNCGIKIEWGITTEFCDEKETQVCSKCKTVLEEIH' A
#
# COMPACT_ATOMS: atom_id res chain seq x y z
N MET A 1 13.19 36.88 -0.41
CA MET A 1 12.84 35.79 0.53
C MET A 1 12.48 34.58 -0.31
N GLY A 2 13.43 33.63 -0.44
CA GLY A 2 13.28 32.47 -1.32
C GLY A 2 12.17 31.56 -0.81
N LYS A 3 11.20 31.25 -1.68
CA LYS A 3 10.24 30.17 -1.47
C LYS A 3 11.02 28.86 -1.46
N ALA A 4 11.29 28.31 -0.27
CA ALA A 4 11.64 26.91 -0.13
C ALA A 4 10.40 26.12 -0.57
N ILE A 5 10.50 25.50 -1.74
CA ILE A 5 9.49 24.56 -2.22
C ILE A 5 9.89 23.25 -1.55
N ASP A 6 9.10 22.79 -0.57
CA ASP A 6 9.25 21.49 0.08
C ASP A 6 9.05 20.37 -0.96
N PHE A 7 10.11 20.07 -1.72
CA PHE A 7 10.20 19.01 -2.73
C PHE A 7 10.42 17.61 -2.14
N PHE A 8 10.16 17.43 -0.84
CA PHE A 8 10.38 16.17 -0.13
C PHE A 8 9.19 15.82 0.75
N ASN A 9 8.08 15.45 0.11
CA ASN A 9 7.07 14.61 0.77
C ASN A 9 7.05 13.20 0.15
N SER A 10 8.21 12.72 -0.32
CA SER A 10 8.38 11.39 -0.90
C SER A 10 8.36 10.28 0.17
N THR A 11 8.43 10.62 1.45
CA THR A 11 8.39 9.62 2.54
C THR A 11 6.99 9.07 2.77
N SER A 12 5.93 9.83 2.48
CA SER A 12 4.55 9.31 2.51
C SER A 12 4.24 8.33 1.37
N TYR A 13 5.12 8.22 0.38
CA TYR A 13 5.05 7.21 -0.69
C TYR A 13 5.67 5.87 -0.29
N LEU A 14 6.40 5.79 0.83
CA LEU A 14 7.14 4.58 1.22
C LEU A 14 6.29 3.56 1.98
N GLU A 15 5.12 3.94 2.47
CA GLU A 15 4.22 3.01 3.17
C GLU A 15 3.14 2.55 2.19
N PRO A 16 3.22 1.32 1.64
CA PRO A 16 2.16 0.81 0.79
C PRO A 16 0.86 0.81 1.61
N LYS A 17 -0.21 1.35 1.04
CA LYS A 17 -1.55 1.39 1.66
C LYS A 17 -2.54 0.72 0.73
N CYS A 18 -3.53 0.04 1.30
CA CYS A 18 -4.56 -0.58 0.51
C CYS A 18 -5.31 0.50 -0.26
N PRO A 19 -5.41 0.42 -1.60
CA PRO A 19 -6.06 1.45 -2.41
C PRO A 19 -7.57 1.57 -2.11
N ASN A 20 -8.18 0.52 -1.55
CA ASN A 20 -9.61 0.48 -1.30
C ASN A 20 -9.99 0.96 0.12
N CYS A 21 -9.28 0.49 1.15
CA CYS A 21 -9.64 0.79 2.54
C CYS A 21 -8.64 1.68 3.29
N GLY A 22 -7.53 2.05 2.66
CA GLY A 22 -6.51 2.94 3.22
C GLY A 22 -5.71 2.37 4.40
N ILE A 23 -5.91 1.09 4.77
CA ILE A 23 -5.07 0.44 5.78
C ILE A 23 -3.63 0.32 5.26
N LYS A 24 -2.66 0.49 6.14
CA LYS A 24 -1.25 0.22 5.82
C LYS A 24 -1.10 -1.25 5.41
N ILE A 25 -0.45 -1.48 4.27
CA ILE A 25 -0.07 -2.80 3.76
C ILE A 25 1.21 -3.20 4.47
N GLU A 26 1.10 -4.28 5.24
CA GLU A 26 2.21 -4.92 5.94
C GLU A 26 2.14 -6.40 5.57
N TRP A 27 3.08 -6.84 4.75
CA TRP A 27 3.14 -8.20 4.23
C TRP A 27 3.19 -9.20 5.39
N GLY A 28 2.19 -10.09 5.47
CA GLY A 28 2.04 -11.06 6.55
C GLY A 28 1.37 -10.56 7.83
N ILE A 29 0.95 -9.29 7.88
CA ILE A 29 0.18 -8.71 9.00
C ILE A 29 -1.20 -8.25 8.53
N THR A 30 -1.25 -7.35 7.54
CA THR A 30 -2.50 -6.78 7.00
C THR A 30 -2.81 -7.27 5.60
N THR A 31 -1.99 -8.19 5.09
CA THR A 31 -2.19 -8.92 3.84
C THR A 31 -2.49 -10.39 4.12
N GLU A 32 -3.28 -10.99 3.24
CA GLU A 32 -3.74 -12.37 3.27
C GLU A 32 -3.42 -12.97 1.89
N PHE A 33 -2.91 -14.19 1.83
CA PHE A 33 -2.77 -14.89 0.56
C PHE A 33 -4.13 -15.49 0.16
N CYS A 34 -4.57 -15.21 -1.06
CA CYS A 34 -5.83 -15.71 -1.60
C CYS A 34 -5.53 -16.80 -2.64
N ASP A 35 -5.69 -18.06 -2.26
CA ASP A 35 -5.42 -19.23 -3.12
C ASP A 35 -6.24 -19.22 -4.42
N GLU A 36 -7.46 -18.69 -4.41
CA GLU A 36 -8.32 -18.61 -5.60
C GLU A 36 -7.75 -17.72 -6.70
N LYS A 37 -6.96 -16.71 -6.34
CA LYS A 37 -6.37 -15.72 -7.25
C LYS A 37 -4.86 -15.81 -7.33
N GLU A 38 -4.27 -16.75 -6.59
CA GLU A 38 -2.81 -16.93 -6.45
C GLU A 38 -2.08 -15.61 -6.15
N THR A 39 -2.70 -14.73 -5.36
CA THR A 39 -2.23 -13.36 -5.12
C THR A 39 -2.47 -12.93 -3.68
N GLN A 40 -1.80 -11.85 -3.26
CA GLN A 40 -2.03 -11.25 -1.96
C GLN A 40 -3.18 -10.25 -2.02
N VAL A 41 -4.06 -10.34 -1.03
CA VAL A 41 -5.19 -9.43 -0.85
C VAL A 41 -5.05 -8.72 0.48
N CYS A 42 -5.67 -7.55 0.59
CA CYS A 42 -5.79 -6.89 1.88
C CYS A 42 -6.70 -7.71 2.81
N SER A 43 -6.22 -8.06 4.00
CA SER A 43 -6.98 -8.83 4.99
C SER A 43 -8.28 -8.13 5.44
N LYS A 44 -8.34 -6.79 5.35
CA LYS A 44 -9.51 -6.01 5.77
C LYS A 44 -10.63 -5.92 4.72
N CYS A 45 -10.29 -5.77 3.44
CA CYS A 45 -11.27 -5.50 2.38
C CYS A 45 -11.17 -6.46 1.18
N LYS A 46 -10.27 -7.45 1.24
CA LYS A 46 -10.02 -8.46 0.20
C LYS A 46 -9.67 -7.88 -1.17
N THR A 47 -9.17 -6.65 -1.20
CA THR A 47 -8.71 -6.01 -2.43
C THR A 47 -7.36 -6.59 -2.81
N VAL A 48 -7.20 -6.94 -4.09
CA VAL A 48 -5.96 -7.47 -4.65
C VAL A 48 -4.86 -6.42 -4.54
N LEU A 49 -3.72 -6.84 -4.02
CA LEU A 49 -2.50 -6.04 -3.90
C LEU A 49 -1.58 -6.53 -5.01
N GLU A 50 -1.75 -5.98 -6.21
CA GLU A 50 -0.84 -6.26 -7.33
C GLU A 50 0.54 -5.67 -6.98
N GLU A 51 1.56 -6.53 -6.89
CA GLU A 51 2.94 -6.09 -6.89
C GLU A 51 3.19 -5.33 -8.19
N ILE A 52 3.26 -4.00 -8.11
CA ILE A 52 3.68 -3.15 -9.22
C ILE A 52 5.18 -3.44 -9.42
N HIS A 53 5.49 -4.31 -10.38
CA HIS A 53 6.85 -4.61 -10.85
C HIS A 53 7.50 -3.40 -11.53
#